data_AF-A0A314XNI0-F1
#
_entry.id   AF-A0A314XNI0-F1
#
_cell.length_a   1.000
_cell.length_b   1.000
_cell.length_c   1.000
_cell.angle_alpha   90.00
_cell.angle_beta   90.00
_cell.angle_gamma   90.00
#
_symmetry.space_group_name_H-M   'P 1'
#
loop_
_entity.id
_entity.type
_entity.pdbx_description
1 polymer ?
#
loop_
_entity_poly.entity_id
_entity_poly.type
_entity_poly.pdbx_seq_one_letter_code
_entity_poly.pdbx_strand_id
1 'polypeptide(L)'
;MAAIDSAVADGVDILSLSLGGRSNPYYRDNIAIASFGAIQHGVFVSCAAGNSGPSRSSLSNAAPWIMTVAASYNDRSFPTAVKLGDGQIFEGSSLYSGKKTKQLPLVYNRTAGSQGAAYCFEGSLVKKLVKGKIVVCEGGIYSRTGVGEKVKKAGGAGMLLLNSEDEGEEILADAHILPATSLGASAAKAIRKYVGSAKEPSALIVFQGTVYVNTAPVMAAFSSRGPNSAGPDVIKPDVTAPGVDILAAWPPNISPSMLKSDNRSVLFNIISGTSMSCPHVSGLASLLKSVHRDWSPAAIKSALMTTAYTLNNKGAAVADIASTSTSKSATPFAFGSGHVDPENASDPGLVYDITAEDYLFYLCSLSYNSSQIALFSSGVNFTCPKNAVLQPGDLNYPSFSVLFSKYARNMSVTYKRTVKNVGKIPSTYAVQVKEPTGVSVTVEPRSLTFKKMGEKLSYKVSFVALGGPTLINSSFGTLTWVSGKYRVGSPIAVTWL
;
A
#
# COMPACT_ATOMS: atom_id res chain seq x y z
N MET A 1 -3.47 -22.03 -2.70
CA MET A 1 -2.75 -23.05 -3.49
C MET A 1 -3.71 -23.70 -4.47
N ALA A 2 -4.58 -24.65 -4.07
CA ALA A 2 -5.50 -25.34 -5.00
C ALA A 2 -6.27 -24.43 -5.98
N ALA A 3 -6.81 -23.29 -5.52
CA ALA A 3 -7.49 -22.32 -6.39
C ALA A 3 -6.56 -21.65 -7.41
N ILE A 4 -5.32 -21.37 -7.04
CA ILE A 4 -4.29 -20.82 -7.95
C ILE A 4 -3.93 -21.88 -8.98
N ASP A 5 -3.66 -23.10 -8.55
CA ASP A 5 -3.26 -24.21 -9.43
C ASP A 5 -4.37 -24.51 -10.47
N SER A 6 -5.63 -24.52 -10.02
CA SER A 6 -6.79 -24.73 -10.91
C SER A 6 -6.94 -23.58 -11.90
N ALA A 7 -6.82 -22.33 -11.44
CA ALA A 7 -6.93 -21.17 -12.34
C ALA A 7 -5.81 -21.13 -13.38
N VAL A 8 -4.58 -21.51 -13.01
CA VAL A 8 -3.47 -21.64 -13.96
C VAL A 8 -3.76 -22.75 -14.98
N ALA A 9 -4.29 -23.89 -14.53
CA ALA A 9 -4.69 -24.98 -15.43
C ALA A 9 -5.85 -24.58 -16.38
N ASP A 10 -6.75 -23.71 -15.92
CA ASP A 10 -7.83 -23.12 -16.74
C ASP A 10 -7.32 -22.08 -17.76
N GLY A 11 -6.03 -21.71 -17.71
CA GLY A 11 -5.38 -20.83 -18.68
C GLY A 11 -5.62 -19.34 -18.44
N VAL A 12 -5.79 -18.90 -17.18
CA VAL A 12 -5.91 -17.47 -16.86
C VAL A 12 -4.61 -16.71 -17.15
N ASP A 13 -4.70 -15.47 -17.63
CA ASP A 13 -3.53 -14.62 -17.83
C ASP A 13 -3.05 -13.93 -16.54
N ILE A 14 -4.00 -13.57 -15.66
CA ILE A 14 -3.79 -12.70 -14.49
C ILE A 14 -4.53 -13.26 -13.28
N LEU A 15 -3.85 -13.31 -12.13
CA LEU A 15 -4.42 -13.62 -10.82
C LEU A 15 -4.44 -12.37 -9.93
N SER A 16 -5.63 -12.03 -9.42
CA SER A 16 -5.86 -10.92 -8.49
C SER A 16 -6.18 -11.45 -7.10
N LEU A 17 -5.22 -11.40 -6.18
CA LEU A 17 -5.30 -12.01 -4.86
C LEU A 17 -5.34 -10.96 -3.75
N SER A 18 -6.54 -10.54 -3.38
CA SER A 18 -6.79 -9.58 -2.29
C SER A 18 -6.81 -10.24 -0.91
N LEU A 19 -5.81 -11.09 -0.66
CA LEU A 19 -5.63 -11.88 0.55
C LEU A 19 -4.15 -11.95 0.93
N GLY A 20 -3.85 -12.24 2.18
CA GLY A 20 -2.49 -12.34 2.68
C GLY A 20 -2.45 -12.88 4.10
N GLY A 21 -1.30 -13.43 4.47
CA GLY A 21 -1.03 -13.89 5.84
C GLY A 21 -0.04 -12.97 6.56
N ARG A 22 0.59 -13.52 7.61
CA ARG A 22 1.81 -12.93 8.18
C ARG A 22 2.97 -13.08 7.20
N SER A 23 3.93 -12.16 7.25
CA SER A 23 5.20 -12.33 6.55
C SER A 23 5.91 -13.58 7.06
N ASN A 24 6.26 -14.49 6.15
CA ASN A 24 7.01 -15.72 6.43
C ASN A 24 8.14 -15.87 5.40
N PRO A 25 9.19 -16.67 5.69
CA PRO A 25 10.10 -17.14 4.65
C PRO A 25 9.31 -17.79 3.50
N TYR A 26 9.73 -17.58 2.25
CA TYR A 26 8.92 -17.94 1.08
C TYR A 26 8.55 -19.44 1.05
N TYR A 27 9.44 -20.33 1.49
CA TYR A 27 9.19 -21.78 1.55
C TYR A 27 8.12 -22.20 2.59
N ARG A 28 7.62 -21.27 3.42
CA ARG A 28 6.49 -21.48 4.35
C ARG A 28 5.26 -20.66 3.96
N ASP A 29 5.32 -19.92 2.86
CA ASP A 29 4.23 -19.10 2.37
C ASP A 29 3.56 -19.78 1.17
N ASN A 30 2.37 -20.34 1.42
CA ASN A 30 1.59 -21.02 0.38
C ASN A 30 1.16 -20.11 -0.77
N ILE A 31 1.06 -18.79 -0.55
CA ILE A 31 0.78 -17.83 -1.62
C ILE A 31 2.06 -17.66 -2.44
N ALA A 32 3.22 -17.51 -1.79
CA ALA A 32 4.50 -17.40 -2.50
C ALA A 32 4.77 -18.65 -3.36
N ILE A 33 4.61 -19.85 -2.80
CA ILE A 33 4.82 -21.13 -3.52
C ILE A 33 3.89 -21.24 -4.73
N ALA A 34 2.57 -21.10 -4.53
CA ALA A 34 1.60 -21.24 -5.62
C ALA A 34 1.77 -20.15 -6.69
N SER A 35 2.05 -18.91 -6.27
CA SER A 35 2.28 -17.80 -7.20
C SER A 35 3.55 -18.00 -8.03
N PHE A 36 4.55 -18.71 -7.50
CA PHE A 36 5.72 -19.06 -8.29
C PHE A 36 5.35 -20.01 -9.44
N GLY A 37 4.56 -21.04 -9.15
CA GLY A 37 4.02 -21.95 -10.16
C GLY A 37 3.21 -21.24 -11.23
N ALA A 38 2.39 -20.25 -10.84
CA ALA A 38 1.65 -19.41 -11.79
C ALA A 38 2.58 -18.62 -12.72
N ILE A 39 3.62 -17.99 -12.17
CA ILE A 39 4.60 -17.21 -12.92
C ILE A 39 5.41 -18.09 -13.89
N GLN A 40 5.73 -19.33 -13.50
CA GLN A 40 6.36 -20.32 -14.40
C GLN A 40 5.52 -20.62 -15.64
N HIS A 41 4.20 -20.52 -15.53
CA HIS A 41 3.25 -20.69 -16.63
C HIS A 41 2.88 -19.37 -17.32
N GLY A 42 3.62 -18.29 -17.06
CA GLY A 42 3.39 -16.98 -17.70
C GLY A 42 2.19 -16.21 -17.15
N VAL A 43 1.64 -16.62 -16.00
CA VAL A 43 0.49 -15.96 -15.35
C VAL A 43 0.99 -14.88 -14.39
N PHE A 44 0.53 -13.65 -14.57
CA PHE A 44 0.87 -12.54 -13.66
C PHE A 44 0.09 -12.65 -12.36
N VAL A 45 0.74 -12.40 -11.22
CA VAL A 45 0.09 -12.44 -9.91
C VAL A 45 0.22 -11.11 -9.20
N SER A 46 -0.92 -10.50 -8.87
CA SER A 46 -1.00 -9.34 -7.97
C SER A 46 -1.56 -9.74 -6.63
N CYS A 47 -0.95 -9.22 -5.56
CA CYS A 47 -1.46 -9.37 -4.20
C CYS A 47 -1.53 -8.03 -3.47
N ALA A 48 -2.50 -7.91 -2.58
CA ALA A 48 -2.59 -6.81 -1.62
C ALA A 48 -1.38 -6.81 -0.65
N ALA A 49 -0.82 -5.65 -0.31
CA ALA A 49 0.30 -5.55 0.64
C ALA A 49 -0.10 -5.85 2.10
N GLY A 50 -1.38 -5.71 2.44
CA GLY A 50 -1.90 -5.83 3.80
C GLY A 50 -2.36 -4.49 4.38
N ASN A 51 -3.17 -4.56 5.43
CA ASN A 51 -3.77 -3.39 6.09
C ASN A 51 -3.29 -3.25 7.55
N SER A 52 -2.03 -3.59 7.82
CA SER A 52 -1.41 -3.57 9.15
C SER A 52 -0.32 -2.51 9.28
N GLY A 53 -0.31 -1.53 8.37
CA GLY A 53 0.48 -0.31 8.52
C GLY A 53 0.00 0.54 9.70
N PRO A 54 0.72 1.61 10.04
CA PRO A 54 1.87 2.16 9.31
C PRO A 54 3.22 1.62 9.79
N SER A 55 3.24 0.63 10.70
CA SER A 55 4.47 0.10 11.27
C SER A 55 5.42 -0.45 10.19
N ARG A 56 6.72 -0.24 10.38
CA ARG A 56 7.78 -0.79 9.52
C ARG A 56 7.66 -2.32 9.42
N SER A 57 7.91 -2.88 8.23
CA SER A 57 7.92 -4.33 7.99
C SER A 57 6.62 -5.05 8.37
N SER A 58 5.48 -4.39 8.10
CA SER A 58 4.13 -4.90 8.36
C SER A 58 3.48 -5.55 7.13
N LEU A 59 4.12 -5.50 5.96
CA LEU A 59 3.56 -6.08 4.74
C LEU A 59 3.72 -7.60 4.67
N SER A 60 2.87 -8.22 3.86
CA SER A 60 2.95 -9.62 3.46
C SER A 60 3.03 -9.72 1.93
N ASN A 61 2.90 -10.94 1.39
CA ASN A 61 2.97 -11.20 -0.06
C ASN A 61 4.25 -10.65 -0.71
N ALA A 62 5.37 -10.77 0.00
CA ALA A 62 6.60 -10.05 -0.32
C ALA A 62 7.53 -10.79 -1.30
N ALA A 63 7.11 -11.93 -1.85
CA ALA A 63 7.92 -12.67 -2.81
C ALA A 63 8.21 -11.83 -4.07
N PRO A 64 9.42 -11.90 -4.67
CA PRO A 64 9.77 -11.03 -5.79
C PRO A 64 8.92 -11.27 -7.05
N TRP A 65 8.43 -12.49 -7.27
CA TRP A 65 7.58 -12.80 -8.42
C TRP A 65 6.12 -12.34 -8.27
N ILE A 66 5.70 -11.88 -7.08
CA ILE A 66 4.37 -11.31 -6.84
C ILE A 66 4.41 -9.80 -7.04
N MET A 67 3.44 -9.19 -7.71
CA MET A 67 3.19 -7.74 -7.70
C MET A 67 2.46 -7.34 -6.41
N THR A 68 3.17 -6.77 -5.44
CA THR A 68 2.62 -6.37 -4.14
C THR A 68 2.13 -4.93 -4.17
N VAL A 69 0.85 -4.71 -3.89
CA VAL A 69 0.18 -3.42 -4.13
C VAL A 69 -0.22 -2.74 -2.82
N ALA A 70 0.28 -1.52 -2.60
CA ALA A 70 -0.14 -0.66 -1.51
C ALA A 70 -1.41 0.15 -1.85
N ALA A 71 -1.98 0.81 -0.85
CA ALA A 71 -3.20 1.60 -0.98
C ALA A 71 -2.94 3.08 -0.76
N SER A 72 -3.47 3.89 -1.66
CA SER A 72 -3.52 5.35 -1.52
C SER A 72 -4.95 5.89 -1.64
N TYR A 73 -5.14 7.09 -1.11
CA TYR A 73 -6.28 7.95 -1.37
C TYR A 73 -6.28 8.41 -2.84
N ASN A 74 -7.48 8.60 -3.37
CA ASN A 74 -7.72 9.35 -4.61
C ASN A 74 -8.17 10.78 -4.26
N ASP A 75 -8.53 11.58 -5.27
CA ASP A 75 -8.97 12.97 -5.09
C ASP A 75 -10.43 13.10 -4.59
N ARG A 76 -11.16 11.99 -4.50
CA ARG A 76 -12.53 11.91 -4.00
C ARG A 76 -12.58 11.66 -2.49
N SER A 77 -13.46 12.36 -1.79
CA SER A 77 -13.76 12.10 -0.37
C SER A 77 -15.25 12.25 -0.06
N PHE A 78 -15.61 11.87 1.17
CA PHE A 78 -16.96 11.97 1.72
C PHE A 78 -16.98 12.83 3.00
N PRO A 79 -16.70 14.14 2.87
CA PRO A 79 -16.40 14.96 4.02
C PRO A 79 -17.63 15.22 4.90
N THR A 80 -17.34 15.36 6.19
CA THR A 80 -18.27 15.86 7.19
C THR A 80 -17.66 17.05 7.92
N ALA A 81 -18.53 17.87 8.51
CA ALA A 81 -18.10 18.90 9.45
C ALA A 81 -18.76 18.68 10.81
N VAL A 82 -17.95 18.63 11.85
CA VAL A 82 -18.38 18.57 13.24
C VAL A 82 -18.23 19.95 13.86
N LYS A 83 -19.35 20.59 14.19
CA LYS A 83 -19.37 21.87 14.88
C LYS A 83 -19.65 21.66 16.37
N LEU A 84 -18.69 22.01 17.21
CA LEU A 84 -18.84 21.96 18.67
C LEU A 84 -19.62 23.17 19.19
N GLY A 85 -20.17 23.07 20.40
CA GLY A 85 -20.93 24.13 21.04
C GLY A 85 -20.10 25.38 21.38
N ASP A 86 -18.77 25.26 21.45
CA ASP A 86 -17.84 26.38 21.61
C ASP A 86 -17.43 27.04 20.28
N GLY A 87 -17.98 26.56 19.15
CA GLY A 87 -17.75 27.12 17.83
C GLY A 87 -16.61 26.48 17.04
N GLN A 88 -15.80 25.59 17.63
CA GLN A 88 -14.77 24.86 16.89
C GLN A 88 -15.39 23.96 15.81
N ILE A 89 -14.71 23.82 14.68
CA ILE A 89 -15.15 23.01 13.54
C ILE A 89 -14.03 22.03 13.18
N PHE A 90 -14.37 20.75 13.07
CA PHE A 90 -13.47 19.69 12.66
C PHE A 90 -13.99 18.97 11.42
N GLU A 91 -13.09 18.65 10.50
CA GLU A 91 -13.39 17.84 9.33
C GLU A 91 -13.34 16.35 9.68
N GLY A 92 -14.28 15.58 9.14
CA GLY A 92 -14.32 14.13 9.27
C GLY A 92 -14.76 13.45 7.97
N SER A 93 -15.02 12.14 8.03
CA SER A 93 -15.49 11.36 6.89
C SER A 93 -16.63 10.40 7.26
N SER A 94 -17.61 10.25 6.36
CA SER A 94 -18.76 9.36 6.55
C SER A 94 -19.53 9.08 5.26
N LEU A 95 -20.05 7.86 5.11
CA LEU A 95 -21.00 7.50 4.05
C LEU A 95 -22.47 7.59 4.53
N TYR A 96 -22.73 8.16 5.70
CA TYR A 96 -24.08 8.36 6.17
C TYR A 96 -24.83 9.34 5.23
N SER A 97 -25.89 8.86 4.57
CA SER A 97 -26.67 9.61 3.58
C SER A 97 -27.93 10.29 4.14
N GLY A 98 -28.09 10.32 5.47
CA GLY A 98 -29.24 10.97 6.11
C GLY A 98 -29.06 12.47 6.33
N LYS A 99 -29.94 13.06 7.12
CA LYS A 99 -29.92 14.51 7.41
C LYS A 99 -28.85 14.85 8.44
N LYS A 100 -28.34 16.09 8.37
CA LYS A 100 -27.52 16.69 9.46
C LYS A 100 -28.25 16.57 10.80
N THR A 101 -27.49 16.47 11.89
CA THR A 101 -28.09 16.46 13.23
C THR A 101 -28.62 17.85 13.60
N LYS A 102 -29.29 17.98 14.75
CA LYS A 102 -29.39 19.28 15.43
C LYS A 102 -28.12 19.50 16.27
N GLN A 103 -27.99 20.66 16.90
CA GLN A 103 -27.07 20.81 18.01
C GLN A 103 -27.60 19.92 19.15
N LEU A 104 -26.87 18.87 19.49
CA LEU A 104 -27.27 17.89 20.50
C LEU A 104 -26.23 17.81 21.62
N PRO A 105 -26.63 17.51 22.87
CA PRO A 105 -25.68 17.26 23.93
C PRO A 105 -24.70 16.15 23.54
N LEU A 106 -23.45 16.31 23.97
CA LEU A 106 -22.34 15.41 23.66
C LEU A 106 -21.94 14.68 24.94
N VAL A 107 -21.79 13.36 24.88
CA VAL A 107 -21.39 12.53 26.03
C VAL A 107 -20.21 11.64 25.68
N TYR A 108 -19.35 11.41 26.67
CA TYR A 108 -18.13 10.63 26.54
C TYR A 108 -17.81 9.90 27.85
N ASN A 109 -17.33 8.65 27.73
CA ASN A 109 -16.79 7.88 28.86
C ASN A 109 -17.79 7.81 30.03
N ARG A 110 -17.43 8.29 31.24
CA ARG A 110 -18.29 8.24 32.44
C ARG A 110 -19.63 8.97 32.30
N THR A 111 -19.73 9.94 31.39
CA THR A 111 -21.00 10.65 31.11
C THR A 111 -21.91 9.89 30.13
N ALA A 112 -21.39 8.83 29.51
CA ALA A 112 -22.13 7.97 28.58
C ALA A 112 -22.43 6.58 29.18
N GLY A 113 -21.63 6.10 30.15
CA GLY A 113 -21.86 4.80 30.76
C GLY A 113 -20.82 4.38 31.81
N SER A 114 -20.65 3.07 31.94
CA SER A 114 -19.79 2.43 32.93
C SER A 114 -18.34 2.28 32.43
N GLN A 115 -17.54 1.44 33.10
CA GLN A 115 -16.15 1.21 32.72
C GLN A 115 -16.03 0.80 31.24
N GLY A 116 -15.16 1.52 30.51
CA GLY A 116 -14.90 1.29 29.10
C GLY A 116 -15.98 1.83 28.14
N ALA A 117 -16.94 2.63 28.63
CA ALA A 117 -17.87 3.39 27.79
C ALA A 117 -17.19 4.31 26.76
N ALA A 118 -15.91 4.65 26.96
CA ALA A 118 -15.12 5.37 25.96
C ALA A 118 -15.04 4.62 24.62
N TYR A 119 -15.04 3.28 24.61
CA TYR A 119 -14.99 2.47 23.38
C TYR A 119 -16.38 2.07 22.86
N CYS A 120 -17.44 2.44 23.58
CA CYS A 120 -18.82 2.19 23.17
C CYS A 120 -19.12 0.71 22.81
N PHE A 121 -18.45 -0.24 23.47
CA PHE A 121 -18.68 -1.68 23.26
C PHE A 121 -19.99 -2.15 23.90
N GLU A 122 -20.39 -3.38 23.62
CA GLU A 122 -21.64 -3.98 24.10
C GLU A 122 -21.78 -3.92 25.63
N GLY A 123 -22.89 -3.36 26.11
CA GLY A 123 -23.18 -3.24 27.54
C GLY A 123 -22.47 -2.08 28.26
N SER A 124 -21.54 -1.38 27.62
CA SER A 124 -20.80 -0.27 28.24
C SER A 124 -21.61 1.03 28.38
N LEU A 125 -22.59 1.25 27.49
CA LEU A 125 -23.39 2.47 27.43
C LEU A 125 -24.67 2.36 28.26
N VAL A 126 -24.96 3.39 29.06
CA VAL A 126 -26.20 3.46 29.87
C VAL A 126 -27.26 4.25 29.11
N LYS A 127 -28.37 3.58 28.74
CA LYS A 127 -29.47 4.15 27.93
C LYS A 127 -29.95 5.52 28.41
N LYS A 128 -30.13 5.71 29.73
CA LYS A 128 -30.58 6.99 30.31
C LYS A 128 -29.59 8.14 30.04
N LEU A 129 -28.29 7.84 29.97
CA LEU A 129 -27.25 8.84 29.78
C LEU A 129 -27.06 9.24 28.32
N VAL A 130 -27.30 8.32 27.37
CA VAL A 130 -27.02 8.51 25.94
C VAL A 130 -28.24 8.79 25.07
N LYS A 131 -29.46 8.49 25.54
CA LYS A 131 -30.68 8.64 24.73
C LYS A 131 -30.83 10.07 24.21
N GLY A 132 -30.89 10.23 22.89
CA GLY A 132 -31.07 11.52 22.22
C GLY A 132 -29.80 12.39 22.11
N LYS A 133 -28.63 11.87 22.48
CA LYS A 133 -27.35 12.60 22.49
C LYS A 133 -26.38 12.09 21.43
N ILE A 134 -25.35 12.88 21.12
CA ILE A 134 -24.20 12.40 20.35
C ILE A 134 -23.21 11.74 21.32
N VAL A 135 -22.74 10.55 20.99
CA VAL A 135 -21.78 9.80 21.82
C VAL A 135 -20.41 9.85 21.18
N VAL A 136 -19.39 10.23 21.96
CA VAL A 136 -17.99 10.14 21.56
C VAL A 136 -17.49 8.74 21.86
N CYS A 137 -16.92 8.09 20.85
CA CYS A 137 -16.39 6.73 20.94
C CYS A 137 -14.96 6.68 20.40
N GLU A 138 -14.10 5.90 21.05
CA GLU A 138 -12.73 5.64 20.59
C GLU A 138 -12.69 4.54 19.53
N GLY A 139 -11.86 4.76 18.50
CA GLY A 139 -11.54 3.82 17.42
C GLY A 139 -10.53 2.74 17.82
N GLY A 140 -9.93 2.10 16.80
CA GLY A 140 -8.82 1.15 16.94
C GLY A 140 -9.14 -0.27 17.40
N ILE A 141 -10.09 -0.47 18.31
CA ILE A 141 -10.30 -1.79 18.95
C ILE A 141 -11.46 -2.57 18.32
N TYR A 142 -12.60 -1.92 18.12
CA TYR A 142 -13.82 -2.55 17.65
C TYR A 142 -14.19 -2.06 16.24
N SER A 143 -14.98 -2.86 15.52
CA SER A 143 -15.50 -2.48 14.20
C SER A 143 -16.18 -1.10 14.26
N ARG A 144 -15.77 -0.18 13.38
CA ARG A 144 -16.26 1.21 13.34
C ARG A 144 -17.79 1.29 13.17
N THR A 145 -18.35 0.50 12.25
CA THR A 145 -19.81 0.40 12.08
C THR A 145 -20.46 -0.33 13.26
N GLY A 146 -19.81 -1.37 13.78
CA GLY A 146 -20.27 -2.12 14.96
C GLY A 146 -20.40 -1.26 16.21
N VAL A 147 -19.45 -0.36 16.47
CA VAL A 147 -19.54 0.62 17.57
C VAL A 147 -20.74 1.54 17.37
N GLY A 148 -20.96 2.02 16.14
CA GLY A 148 -22.16 2.79 15.78
C GLY A 148 -23.47 2.02 16.04
N GLU A 149 -23.48 0.71 15.80
CA GLU A 149 -24.63 -0.15 16.13
C GLU A 149 -24.97 -0.10 17.63
N LYS A 150 -23.96 -0.18 18.50
CA LYS A 150 -24.15 -0.16 19.95
C LYS A 150 -24.65 1.18 20.44
N VAL A 151 -24.13 2.29 19.89
CA VAL A 151 -24.64 3.64 20.16
C VAL A 151 -26.12 3.76 19.76
N LYS A 152 -26.48 3.29 18.56
CA LYS A 152 -27.87 3.30 18.09
C LYS A 152 -28.78 2.46 18.99
N LYS A 153 -28.38 1.24 19.36
CA LYS A 153 -29.13 0.35 20.27
C LYS A 153 -29.36 0.98 21.65
N ALA A 154 -28.38 1.73 22.17
CA ALA A 154 -28.51 2.45 23.43
C ALA A 154 -29.37 3.73 23.33
N GLY A 155 -29.82 4.10 22.13
CA GLY A 155 -30.68 5.26 21.87
C GLY A 155 -29.93 6.56 21.56
N GLY A 156 -28.62 6.49 21.29
CA GLY A 156 -27.83 7.63 20.83
C GLY A 156 -28.35 8.19 19.51
N ALA A 157 -28.34 9.51 19.38
CA ALA A 157 -28.79 10.25 18.19
C ALA A 157 -27.67 10.49 17.17
N GLY A 158 -26.42 10.29 17.56
CA GLY A 158 -25.27 10.29 16.66
C GLY A 158 -23.98 9.83 17.33
N MET A 159 -22.90 9.73 16.57
CA MET A 159 -21.60 9.27 17.06
C MET A 159 -20.44 10.09 16.48
N LEU A 160 -19.48 10.45 17.33
CA LEU A 160 -18.16 10.91 16.90
C LEU A 160 -17.17 9.77 17.16
N LEU A 161 -16.59 9.20 16.10
CA LEU A 161 -15.58 8.16 16.20
C LEU A 161 -14.20 8.80 16.12
N LEU A 162 -13.46 8.70 17.22
CA LEU A 162 -12.18 9.36 17.40
C LEU A 162 -11.04 8.39 17.18
N ASN A 163 -10.11 8.74 16.30
CA ASN A 163 -8.85 8.02 16.17
C ASN A 163 -7.99 8.20 17.43
N SER A 164 -7.25 7.14 17.76
CA SER A 164 -6.12 7.19 18.68
C SER A 164 -4.93 7.95 18.08
N GLU A 165 -3.95 8.30 18.92
CA GLU A 165 -2.69 8.89 18.43
C GLU A 165 -1.94 7.93 17.48
N ASP A 166 -2.05 6.62 17.71
CA ASP A 166 -1.43 5.58 16.88
C ASP A 166 -2.08 5.45 15.48
N GLU A 167 -3.41 5.66 15.39
CA GLU A 167 -4.15 5.70 14.12
C GLU A 167 -3.90 6.99 13.33
N GLY A 168 -3.46 8.06 14.00
CA GLY A 168 -3.09 9.33 13.38
C GLY A 168 -4.27 10.02 12.69
N GLU A 169 -3.99 10.68 11.56
CA GLU A 169 -4.96 11.53 10.84
C GLU A 169 -5.76 10.76 9.77
N GLU A 170 -5.68 9.43 9.75
CA GLU A 170 -6.40 8.61 8.78
C GLU A 170 -7.91 8.63 9.00
N ILE A 171 -8.68 9.20 8.07
CA ILE A 171 -10.15 9.16 8.12
C ILE A 171 -10.68 8.30 6.97
N LEU A 172 -11.59 7.39 7.29
CA LEU A 172 -12.23 6.46 6.36
C LEU A 172 -13.74 6.70 6.37
N ALA A 173 -14.35 6.62 5.19
CA ALA A 173 -15.79 6.80 5.04
C ALA A 173 -16.50 5.47 5.30
N ASP A 174 -17.18 5.33 6.44
CA ASP A 174 -17.96 4.13 6.74
C ASP A 174 -19.47 4.36 6.55
N ALA A 175 -20.17 3.30 6.12
CA ALA A 175 -21.62 3.27 5.96
C ALA A 175 -22.32 3.11 7.32
N HIS A 176 -22.19 4.09 8.22
CA HIS A 176 -22.86 4.05 9.52
C HIS A 176 -24.40 4.00 9.40
N ILE A 177 -25.04 3.33 10.38
CA ILE A 177 -26.51 3.16 10.46
C ILE A 177 -27.24 4.25 11.28
N LEU A 178 -26.47 5.22 11.79
CA LEU A 178 -26.87 6.43 12.50
C LEU A 178 -25.98 7.59 12.03
N PRO A 179 -26.35 8.86 12.26
CA PRO A 179 -25.47 9.99 11.99
C PRO A 179 -24.12 9.81 12.72
N ALA A 180 -23.05 9.62 11.98
CA ALA A 180 -21.74 9.39 12.57
C ALA A 180 -20.62 9.83 11.65
N THR A 181 -19.46 10.14 12.22
CA THR A 181 -18.26 10.50 11.46
C THR A 181 -16.99 10.06 12.16
N SER A 182 -16.01 9.66 11.36
CA SER A 182 -14.63 9.43 11.77
C SER A 182 -13.86 10.75 11.82
N LEU A 183 -12.95 10.89 12.78
CA LEU A 183 -12.16 12.09 13.04
C LEU A 183 -10.71 11.71 13.38
N GLY A 184 -9.74 12.42 12.79
CA GLY A 184 -8.31 12.21 13.02
C GLY A 184 -7.85 12.54 14.45
N ALA A 185 -6.64 12.09 14.80
CA ALA A 185 -6.07 12.19 16.15
C ALA A 185 -6.01 13.63 16.69
N SER A 186 -5.70 14.61 15.85
CA SER A 186 -5.66 16.03 16.24
C SER A 186 -7.04 16.54 16.65
N ALA A 187 -8.07 16.22 15.87
CA ALA A 187 -9.47 16.55 16.20
C ALA A 187 -9.94 15.79 17.45
N ALA A 188 -9.58 14.51 17.56
CA ALA A 188 -9.87 13.68 18.73
C ALA A 188 -9.34 14.30 20.03
N LYS A 189 -8.07 14.74 20.04
CA LYS A 189 -7.46 15.41 21.19
C LYS A 189 -8.22 16.67 21.60
N ALA A 190 -8.59 17.50 20.63
CA ALA A 190 -9.34 18.73 20.89
C ALA A 190 -10.76 18.44 21.43
N ILE A 191 -11.46 17.46 20.85
CA ILE A 191 -12.80 17.06 21.27
C ILE A 191 -12.78 16.46 22.68
N ARG A 192 -11.83 15.59 23.01
CA ARG A 192 -11.68 15.05 24.38
C ARG A 192 -11.46 16.16 25.40
N LYS A 193 -10.62 17.15 25.06
CA LYS A 193 -10.40 18.34 25.92
C LYS A 193 -11.69 19.14 26.09
N TYR A 194 -12.42 19.41 25.01
CA TYR A 194 -13.68 20.15 25.05
C TYR A 194 -14.73 19.46 25.94
N VAL A 195 -14.94 18.15 25.77
CA VAL A 195 -15.93 17.41 26.57
C VAL A 195 -15.54 17.37 28.04
N GLY A 196 -14.25 17.37 28.36
CA GLY A 196 -13.76 17.41 29.74
C GLY A 196 -13.86 18.77 30.43
N SER A 197 -13.95 19.87 29.69
CA SER A 197 -13.93 21.23 30.25
C SER A 197 -15.27 21.97 30.15
N ALA A 198 -16.12 21.65 29.17
CA ALA A 198 -17.39 22.32 28.98
C ALA A 198 -18.44 21.87 30.02
N LYS A 199 -19.25 22.82 30.51
CA LYS A 199 -20.36 22.51 31.44
C LYS A 199 -21.46 21.69 30.76
N GLU A 200 -21.82 22.09 29.53
CA GLU A 200 -22.86 21.45 28.71
C GLU A 200 -22.31 21.23 27.29
N PRO A 201 -21.42 20.23 27.10
CA PRO A 201 -20.82 19.97 25.81
C PRO A 201 -21.89 19.58 24.79
N SER A 202 -21.79 20.11 23.57
CA SER A 202 -22.71 19.78 22.48
C SER A 202 -21.99 19.76 21.13
N ALA A 203 -22.58 19.04 20.17
CA ALA A 203 -22.07 19.00 18.81
C ALA A 203 -23.20 18.91 17.77
N LEU A 204 -22.84 19.24 16.54
CA LEU A 204 -23.64 19.07 15.32
C LEU A 204 -22.76 18.39 14.26
N ILE A 205 -23.31 17.39 13.57
CA ILE A 205 -22.65 16.74 12.43
C ILE A 205 -23.36 17.16 11.14
N VAL A 206 -22.58 17.68 10.19
CA VAL A 206 -23.02 18.05 8.84
C VAL A 206 -22.37 17.11 7.84
N PHE A 207 -23.17 16.52 6.95
CA PHE A 207 -22.72 15.64 5.88
C PHE A 207 -22.68 16.43 4.57
N GLN A 208 -21.54 16.45 3.88
CA GLN A 208 -21.31 17.29 2.71
C GLN A 208 -21.46 16.53 1.37
N GLY A 209 -21.73 15.23 1.43
CA GLY A 209 -21.82 14.38 0.24
C GLY A 209 -20.44 14.04 -0.33
N THR A 210 -20.34 13.96 -1.65
CA THR A 210 -19.09 13.59 -2.34
C THR A 210 -18.40 14.84 -2.90
N VAL A 211 -17.08 14.92 -2.72
CA VAL A 211 -16.24 16.02 -3.20
C VAL A 211 -15.00 15.47 -3.93
N TYR A 212 -14.49 16.17 -4.95
CA TYR A 212 -13.37 15.75 -5.82
C TYR A 212 -12.19 16.76 -5.84
N VAL A 213 -11.89 17.39 -4.70
CA VAL A 213 -10.91 18.51 -4.65
C VAL A 213 -9.67 18.19 -3.80
N ASN A 214 -9.48 16.94 -3.40
CA ASN A 214 -8.43 16.58 -2.47
C ASN A 214 -7.06 16.44 -3.15
N THR A 215 -6.02 16.66 -2.36
CA THR A 215 -4.66 16.32 -2.77
C THR A 215 -4.55 14.80 -2.91
N ALA A 216 -4.11 14.31 -4.06
CA ALA A 216 -4.00 12.88 -4.32
C ALA A 216 -2.87 12.53 -5.31
N PRO A 217 -2.23 11.35 -5.19
CA PRO A 217 -2.47 10.37 -4.15
C PRO A 217 -1.79 10.74 -2.84
N VAL A 218 -2.31 10.18 -1.75
CA VAL A 218 -1.71 10.21 -0.40
C VAL A 218 -1.72 8.77 0.12
N MET A 219 -0.64 8.30 0.70
CA MET A 219 -0.57 6.93 1.24
C MET A 219 -1.51 6.78 2.43
N ALA A 220 -2.27 5.68 2.43
CA ALA A 220 -3.09 5.30 3.58
C ALA A 220 -2.21 4.87 4.76
N ALA A 221 -2.62 5.18 5.99
CA ALA A 221 -1.92 4.76 7.19
C ALA A 221 -2.01 3.24 7.34
N PHE A 222 -3.20 2.67 7.12
CA PHE A 222 -3.40 1.22 7.22
C PHE A 222 -2.55 0.44 6.22
N SER A 223 -2.17 1.02 5.08
CA SER A 223 -1.42 0.30 4.04
C SER A 223 -0.11 -0.21 4.62
N SER A 224 0.08 -1.53 4.63
CA SER A 224 1.28 -2.14 5.21
C SER A 224 2.56 -1.67 4.53
N ARG A 225 3.66 -1.62 5.32
CA ARG A 225 4.94 -1.01 4.93
C ARG A 225 6.06 -2.04 4.83
N GLY A 226 7.02 -1.78 3.96
CA GLY A 226 8.31 -2.46 3.95
C GLY A 226 9.22 -2.02 5.10
N PRO A 227 10.48 -2.47 5.13
CA PRO A 227 11.12 -3.40 4.19
C PRO A 227 10.51 -4.81 4.19
N ASN A 228 10.81 -5.58 3.14
CA ASN A 228 10.51 -7.01 3.06
C ASN A 228 11.30 -7.81 4.11
N SER A 229 10.61 -8.43 5.07
CA SER A 229 11.26 -9.21 6.13
C SER A 229 11.82 -10.55 5.66
N ALA A 230 11.28 -11.14 4.58
CA ALA A 230 11.69 -12.45 4.07
C ALA A 230 12.85 -12.37 3.06
N GLY A 231 12.98 -11.23 2.38
CA GLY A 231 14.04 -10.94 1.41
C GLY A 231 14.32 -9.44 1.36
N PRO A 232 15.07 -8.89 2.33
CA PRO A 232 15.29 -7.45 2.48
C PRO A 232 16.02 -6.80 1.29
N ASP A 233 16.63 -7.60 0.42
CA ASP A 233 17.27 -7.18 -0.84
C ASP A 233 16.29 -6.79 -1.96
N VAL A 234 14.99 -6.92 -1.72
CA VAL A 234 13.93 -6.49 -2.65
C VAL A 234 13.00 -5.48 -1.97
N ILE A 235 12.84 -4.31 -2.57
CA ILE A 235 11.92 -3.28 -2.06
C ILE A 235 10.50 -3.81 -2.18
N LYS A 236 9.72 -3.68 -1.10
CA LYS A 236 8.29 -3.91 -1.07
C LYS A 236 7.59 -2.76 -0.32
N PRO A 237 6.36 -2.38 -0.69
CA PRO A 237 5.55 -2.89 -1.81
C PRO A 237 6.17 -2.54 -3.18
N ASP A 238 5.62 -3.04 -4.28
CA ASP A 238 6.16 -2.77 -5.62
C ASP A 238 5.65 -1.46 -6.21
N VAL A 239 4.35 -1.22 -6.04
CA VAL A 239 3.62 -0.03 -6.51
C VAL A 239 2.49 0.30 -5.53
N THR A 240 1.90 1.48 -5.68
CA THR A 240 0.64 1.85 -5.02
C THR A 240 -0.45 2.13 -6.05
N ALA A 241 -1.71 1.95 -5.66
CA ALA A 241 -2.87 2.26 -6.47
C ALA A 241 -4.04 2.69 -5.57
N PRO A 242 -5.14 3.23 -6.13
CA PRO A 242 -6.29 3.66 -5.35
C PRO A 242 -6.88 2.51 -4.54
N GLY A 243 -6.92 2.68 -3.22
CA GLY A 243 -7.40 1.66 -2.29
C GLY A 243 -8.26 2.21 -1.16
N VAL A 244 -8.51 3.53 -1.14
CA VAL A 244 -9.35 4.17 -0.12
C VAL A 244 -10.66 4.66 -0.76
N ASP A 245 -11.76 4.35 -0.08
CA ASP A 245 -13.13 4.70 -0.42
C ASP A 245 -13.47 4.37 -1.87
N ILE A 246 -13.22 3.12 -2.27
CA ILE A 246 -13.45 2.61 -3.63
C ILE A 246 -14.88 2.07 -3.75
N LEU A 247 -15.60 2.55 -4.77
CA LEU A 247 -16.95 2.08 -5.10
C LEU A 247 -16.86 0.84 -6.01
N ALA A 248 -17.49 -0.26 -5.62
CA ALA A 248 -17.55 -1.49 -6.42
C ALA A 248 -18.89 -2.22 -6.23
N ALA A 249 -19.17 -3.20 -7.10
CA ALA A 249 -20.38 -4.02 -7.01
C ALA A 249 -20.47 -4.74 -5.65
N TRP A 250 -21.69 -4.88 -5.14
CA TRP A 250 -21.95 -5.44 -3.82
C TRP A 250 -23.19 -6.33 -3.83
N PRO A 251 -23.18 -7.47 -3.12
CA PRO A 251 -24.35 -8.34 -3.05
C PRO A 251 -25.54 -7.64 -2.38
N PRO A 252 -26.74 -7.61 -3.01
CA PRO A 252 -27.89 -6.87 -2.48
C PRO A 252 -28.46 -7.44 -1.18
N ASN A 253 -28.12 -8.68 -0.83
CA ASN A 253 -28.50 -9.34 0.41
C ASN A 253 -27.53 -9.10 1.57
N ILE A 254 -26.44 -8.35 1.35
CA ILE A 254 -25.47 -7.97 2.38
C ILE A 254 -25.55 -6.46 2.57
N SER A 255 -25.74 -6.01 3.81
CA SER A 255 -25.83 -4.60 4.12
C SER A 255 -24.51 -3.87 3.87
N PRO A 256 -24.53 -2.58 3.49
CA PRO A 256 -23.31 -1.81 3.22
C PRO A 256 -22.42 -1.65 4.46
N SER A 257 -23.00 -1.73 5.67
CA SER A 257 -22.26 -1.71 6.93
C SER A 257 -21.73 -3.08 7.38
N MET A 258 -22.12 -4.16 6.69
CA MET A 258 -21.91 -5.56 7.07
C MET A 258 -22.56 -5.97 8.41
N LEU A 259 -23.46 -5.15 8.94
CA LEU A 259 -24.20 -5.44 10.18
C LEU A 259 -25.51 -6.15 9.88
N LYS A 260 -25.86 -7.14 10.70
CA LYS A 260 -27.16 -7.83 10.62
C LYS A 260 -28.35 -6.92 10.94
N SER A 261 -28.16 -5.85 11.71
CA SER A 261 -29.20 -4.89 12.07
C SER A 261 -29.43 -3.80 11.02
N ASP A 262 -28.59 -3.78 9.98
CA ASP A 262 -28.70 -2.83 8.88
C ASP A 262 -29.53 -3.44 7.76
N ASN A 263 -30.76 -2.97 7.60
CA ASN A 263 -31.69 -3.48 6.59
C ASN A 263 -31.51 -2.79 5.23
N ARG A 264 -30.51 -1.92 5.05
CA ARG A 264 -30.23 -1.30 3.75
C ARG A 264 -29.73 -2.36 2.77
N SER A 265 -30.24 -2.28 1.53
CA SER A 265 -29.76 -3.05 0.39
C SER A 265 -29.16 -2.08 -0.63
N VAL A 266 -28.01 -2.45 -1.18
CA VAL A 266 -27.29 -1.66 -2.20
C VAL A 266 -26.73 -2.59 -3.26
N LEU A 267 -26.62 -2.10 -4.50
CA LEU A 267 -25.94 -2.82 -5.60
C LEU A 267 -24.45 -2.48 -5.67
N PHE A 268 -24.04 -1.41 -5.00
CA PHE A 268 -22.65 -0.95 -4.92
C PHE A 268 -22.34 -0.51 -3.51
N ASN A 269 -21.11 -0.76 -3.06
CA ASN A 269 -20.63 -0.35 -1.75
C ASN A 269 -19.28 0.35 -1.87
N ILE A 270 -18.95 1.16 -0.88
CA ILE A 270 -17.69 1.89 -0.79
C ILE A 270 -16.89 1.32 0.37
N ILE A 271 -15.72 0.77 0.08
CA ILE A 271 -14.83 0.17 1.08
C ILE A 271 -13.37 0.53 0.80
N SER A 272 -12.54 0.31 1.82
CA SER A 272 -11.12 0.69 1.83
C SER A 272 -10.24 -0.51 2.19
N GLY A 273 -9.07 -0.58 1.58
CA GLY A 273 -8.08 -1.61 1.81
C GLY A 273 -7.11 -1.76 0.65
N THR A 274 -5.95 -2.37 0.91
CA THR A 274 -5.07 -2.88 -0.16
C THR A 274 -5.76 -3.96 -1.02
N SER A 275 -6.80 -4.59 -0.48
CA SER A 275 -7.74 -5.44 -1.23
C SER A 275 -8.48 -4.71 -2.35
N MET A 276 -8.61 -3.38 -2.29
CA MET A 276 -9.23 -2.58 -3.34
C MET A 276 -8.18 -2.09 -4.35
N SER A 277 -6.93 -1.88 -3.94
CA SER A 277 -5.86 -1.46 -4.85
C SER A 277 -5.29 -2.60 -5.69
N CYS A 278 -5.20 -3.82 -5.13
CA CYS A 278 -4.79 -5.03 -5.86
C CYS A 278 -5.56 -5.28 -7.18
N PRO A 279 -6.91 -5.26 -7.22
CA PRO A 279 -7.65 -5.47 -8.46
C PRO A 279 -7.48 -4.33 -9.48
N HIS A 280 -7.18 -3.09 -9.06
CA HIS A 280 -6.82 -2.02 -10.01
C HIS A 280 -5.56 -2.41 -10.78
N VAL A 281 -4.50 -2.81 -10.09
CA VAL A 281 -3.23 -3.20 -10.74
C VAL A 281 -3.39 -4.47 -11.56
N SER A 282 -4.24 -5.41 -11.12
CA SER A 282 -4.57 -6.61 -11.92
C SER A 282 -5.30 -6.25 -13.21
N GLY A 283 -6.23 -5.29 -13.17
CA GLY A 283 -6.89 -4.76 -14.36
C GLY A 283 -5.88 -4.09 -15.31
N LEU A 284 -4.97 -3.27 -14.79
CA LEU A 284 -3.90 -2.67 -15.59
C LEU A 284 -2.99 -3.72 -16.22
N ALA A 285 -2.58 -4.74 -15.46
CA ALA A 285 -1.79 -5.85 -15.98
C ALA A 285 -2.52 -6.61 -17.10
N SER A 286 -3.83 -6.78 -16.98
CA SER A 286 -4.68 -7.38 -18.03
C SER A 286 -4.68 -6.54 -19.31
N LEU A 287 -4.83 -5.22 -19.19
CA LEU A 287 -4.77 -4.30 -20.33
C LEU A 287 -3.40 -4.35 -21.00
N LEU A 288 -2.32 -4.30 -20.22
CA LEU A 288 -0.96 -4.40 -20.75
C LEU A 288 -0.72 -5.74 -21.45
N LYS A 289 -1.18 -6.86 -20.89
CA LYS A 289 -1.09 -8.19 -21.53
C LYS A 289 -1.89 -8.24 -22.84
N SER A 290 -3.02 -7.54 -22.93
CA SER A 290 -3.84 -7.51 -24.15
C SER A 290 -3.14 -6.79 -25.31
N VAL A 291 -2.39 -5.72 -25.01
CA VAL A 291 -1.62 -4.93 -25.98
C VAL A 291 -0.29 -5.59 -26.29
N HIS A 292 0.36 -6.17 -25.28
CA HIS A 292 1.68 -6.81 -25.37
C HIS A 292 1.59 -8.30 -25.02
N ARG A 293 0.99 -9.08 -25.92
CA ARG A 293 0.70 -10.51 -25.68
C ARG A 293 1.94 -11.35 -25.40
N ASP A 294 3.09 -10.96 -25.95
CA ASP A 294 4.38 -11.63 -25.80
C ASP A 294 5.11 -11.26 -24.49
N TRP A 295 4.64 -10.28 -23.74
CA TRP A 295 5.29 -9.89 -22.49
C TRP A 295 5.12 -10.98 -21.42
N SER A 296 6.23 -11.24 -20.72
CA SER A 296 6.26 -12.04 -19.51
C SER A 296 5.56 -11.31 -18.36
N PRO A 297 5.15 -12.03 -17.29
CA PRO A 297 4.71 -11.40 -16.06
C PRO A 297 5.70 -10.37 -15.51
N ALA A 298 7.01 -10.66 -15.60
CA ALA A 298 8.06 -9.77 -15.13
C ALA A 298 8.17 -8.50 -15.99
N ALA A 299 7.98 -8.59 -17.31
CA ALA A 299 7.96 -7.41 -18.19
C ALA A 299 6.75 -6.50 -17.89
N ILE A 300 5.56 -7.07 -17.70
CA ILE A 300 4.36 -6.32 -17.28
C ILE A 300 4.60 -5.64 -15.92
N LYS A 301 5.15 -6.39 -14.96
CA LYS A 301 5.51 -5.87 -13.65
C LYS A 301 6.51 -4.73 -13.76
N SER A 302 7.54 -4.90 -14.57
CA SER A 302 8.55 -3.88 -14.82
C SER A 302 7.91 -2.62 -15.40
N ALA A 303 7.05 -2.73 -16.40
CA ALA A 303 6.41 -1.58 -17.02
C ALA A 303 5.62 -0.77 -15.98
N LEU A 304 4.80 -1.43 -15.17
CA LEU A 304 4.02 -0.78 -14.10
C LEU A 304 4.89 -0.11 -13.02
N MET A 305 6.04 -0.70 -12.70
CA MET A 305 6.96 -0.15 -11.71
C MET A 305 7.75 1.03 -12.26
N THR A 306 8.34 0.91 -13.44
CA THR A 306 9.32 1.88 -13.94
C THR A 306 8.71 3.17 -14.45
N THR A 307 7.40 3.16 -14.73
CA THR A 307 6.64 4.33 -15.17
C THR A 307 5.80 4.95 -14.07
N ALA A 308 5.79 4.36 -12.87
CA ALA A 308 5.03 4.87 -11.74
C ALA A 308 5.50 6.28 -11.32
N TYR A 309 4.56 7.12 -10.92
CA TYR A 309 4.84 8.50 -10.51
C TYR A 309 4.85 8.66 -8.99
N THR A 310 5.60 9.64 -8.50
CA THR A 310 5.79 9.92 -7.06
C THR A 310 5.36 11.32 -6.65
N LEU A 311 4.65 12.02 -7.54
CA LEU A 311 4.08 13.35 -7.29
C LEU A 311 2.55 13.26 -7.19
N ASN A 312 1.96 14.13 -6.38
CA ASN A 312 0.51 14.31 -6.33
C ASN A 312 0.02 15.30 -7.41
N ASN A 313 -1.30 15.44 -7.52
CA ASN A 313 -1.99 16.36 -8.41
C ASN A 313 -1.67 17.85 -8.19
N LYS A 314 -0.90 18.20 -7.15
CA LYS A 314 -0.36 19.54 -6.88
C LYS A 314 1.14 19.66 -7.20
N GLY A 315 1.75 18.63 -7.79
CA GLY A 315 3.18 18.59 -8.12
C GLY A 315 4.11 18.40 -6.93
N ALA A 316 3.59 18.16 -5.73
CA ALA A 316 4.38 17.87 -4.54
C ALA A 316 4.61 16.36 -4.40
N ALA A 317 5.64 15.94 -3.66
CA ALA A 317 5.87 14.53 -3.36
C ALA A 317 4.63 13.89 -2.71
N VAL A 318 4.33 12.64 -3.07
CA VAL A 318 3.24 11.88 -2.44
C VAL A 318 3.47 11.85 -0.94
N ALA A 319 2.44 12.27 -0.20
CA ALA A 319 2.50 12.32 1.25
C ALA A 319 2.10 10.97 1.86
N ASP A 320 2.48 10.78 3.10
CA ASP A 320 2.05 9.67 3.96
C ASP A 320 1.23 10.21 5.12
N ILE A 321 -0.03 9.80 5.22
CA ILE A 321 -0.96 10.32 6.22
C ILE A 321 -0.56 9.91 7.65
N ALA A 322 0.23 8.84 7.80
CA ALA A 322 0.75 8.39 9.07
C ALA A 322 2.07 9.07 9.48
N SER A 323 2.71 9.85 8.59
CA SER A 323 4.02 10.44 8.89
C SER A 323 3.91 11.54 9.93
N THR A 324 4.60 11.34 11.06
CA THR A 324 4.75 12.32 12.14
C THR A 324 6.02 13.17 12.02
N SER A 325 6.83 12.94 10.97
CA SER A 325 8.07 13.67 10.77
C SER A 325 7.83 15.05 10.14
N THR A 326 8.85 15.91 10.18
CA THR A 326 8.81 17.25 9.55
C THR A 326 8.54 17.18 8.05
N SER A 327 8.97 16.10 7.39
CA SER A 327 8.63 15.80 6.00
C SER A 327 7.51 14.77 5.94
N LYS A 328 6.32 15.20 5.50
CA LYS A 328 5.20 14.27 5.27
C LYS A 328 5.38 13.39 4.03
N SER A 329 6.53 13.43 3.35
CA SER A 329 6.76 12.66 2.13
C SER A 329 6.80 11.16 2.42
N ALA A 330 6.06 10.39 1.63
CA ALA A 330 6.12 8.94 1.65
C ALA A 330 7.47 8.44 1.11
N THR A 331 7.82 7.20 1.45
CA THR A 331 9.07 6.56 1.02
C THR A 331 8.78 5.36 0.11
N PRO A 332 9.78 4.83 -0.60
CA PRO A 332 9.66 3.55 -1.30
C PRO A 332 9.17 2.38 -0.46
N PHE A 333 9.35 2.38 0.86
CA PHE A 333 8.74 1.34 1.73
C PHE A 333 7.24 1.53 1.98
N ALA A 334 6.66 2.66 1.55
CA ALA A 334 5.23 2.89 1.57
C ALA A 334 4.59 2.71 0.19
N PHE A 335 5.16 3.28 -0.87
CA PHE A 335 4.57 3.27 -2.22
C PHE A 335 5.29 2.38 -3.24
N GLY A 336 6.43 1.78 -2.89
CA GLY A 336 7.27 1.05 -3.84
C GLY A 336 7.93 1.96 -4.86
N SER A 337 7.61 1.76 -6.13
CA SER A 337 8.08 2.60 -7.24
C SER A 337 7.26 3.88 -7.41
N GLY A 338 6.02 3.89 -6.90
CA GLY A 338 5.11 5.03 -6.98
C GLY A 338 3.68 4.61 -7.24
N HIS A 339 2.83 5.57 -7.57
CA HIS A 339 1.47 5.33 -8.02
C HIS A 339 1.46 4.91 -9.49
N VAL A 340 0.69 3.88 -9.81
CA VAL A 340 0.61 3.33 -11.17
C VAL A 340 0.16 4.37 -12.19
N ASP A 341 0.79 4.32 -13.36
CA ASP A 341 0.49 5.16 -14.54
C ASP A 341 0.22 4.25 -15.74
N PRO A 342 -1.05 3.99 -16.08
CA PRO A 342 -1.39 3.03 -17.14
C PRO A 342 -0.95 3.49 -18.53
N GLU A 343 -1.01 4.79 -18.80
CA GLU A 343 -0.66 5.36 -20.11
C GLU A 343 0.84 5.20 -20.37
N ASN A 344 1.68 5.61 -19.41
CA ASN A 344 3.12 5.44 -19.55
C ASN A 344 3.54 3.96 -19.50
N ALA A 345 2.87 3.12 -18.70
CA ALA A 345 3.16 1.69 -18.63
C ALA A 345 2.86 0.95 -19.95
N SER A 346 1.98 1.49 -20.81
CA SER A 346 1.68 0.89 -22.12
C SER A 346 2.84 1.00 -23.12
N ASP A 347 3.75 1.95 -22.94
CA ASP A 347 4.96 2.12 -23.76
C ASP A 347 6.11 2.60 -22.85
N PRO A 348 6.69 1.68 -22.04
CA PRO A 348 7.64 2.03 -20.99
C PRO A 348 9.05 2.31 -21.51
N GLY A 349 9.33 2.04 -22.80
CA GLY A 349 10.65 2.14 -23.39
C GLY A 349 11.55 0.94 -23.04
N LEU A 350 11.84 0.73 -21.76
CA LEU A 350 12.66 -0.40 -21.29
C LEU A 350 11.93 -1.22 -20.22
N VAL A 351 12.18 -2.53 -20.23
CA VAL A 351 11.71 -3.45 -19.17
C VAL A 351 12.86 -4.27 -18.59
N TYR A 352 12.77 -4.55 -17.29
CA TYR A 352 13.61 -5.51 -16.59
C TYR A 352 12.89 -6.87 -16.59
N ASP A 353 13.26 -7.72 -17.54
CA ASP A 353 12.67 -9.04 -17.69
C ASP A 353 13.35 -10.04 -16.73
N ILE A 354 12.58 -10.98 -16.18
CA ILE A 354 13.04 -11.97 -15.19
C ILE A 354 12.41 -13.32 -15.54
N THR A 355 13.24 -14.35 -15.65
CA THR A 355 12.77 -15.71 -15.90
C THR A 355 12.50 -16.46 -14.59
N ALA A 356 11.77 -17.58 -14.67
CA ALA A 356 11.61 -18.47 -13.53
C ALA A 356 12.94 -18.97 -12.96
N GLU A 357 13.92 -19.23 -13.83
CA GLU A 357 15.25 -19.69 -13.42
C GLU A 357 16.02 -18.60 -12.64
N ASP A 358 15.90 -17.33 -13.05
CA ASP A 358 16.49 -16.20 -12.33
C ASP A 358 15.97 -16.10 -10.89
N TYR A 359 14.67 -16.36 -10.68
CA TYR A 359 14.10 -16.41 -9.34
C TYR A 359 14.59 -17.63 -8.54
N LEU A 360 14.84 -18.79 -9.17
CA LEU A 360 15.44 -19.94 -8.49
C LEU A 360 16.89 -19.63 -8.06
N PHE A 361 17.69 -18.96 -8.90
CA PHE A 361 19.01 -18.48 -8.50
C PHE A 361 18.93 -17.45 -7.35
N TYR A 362 17.93 -16.57 -7.36
CA TYR A 362 17.67 -15.70 -6.22
C TYR A 362 17.37 -16.51 -4.95
N LEU A 363 16.53 -17.54 -5.01
CA LEU A 363 16.27 -18.39 -3.84
C LEU A 363 17.52 -19.11 -3.35
N CYS A 364 18.40 -19.57 -4.26
CA CYS A 364 19.70 -20.12 -3.88
C CYS A 364 20.57 -19.09 -3.13
N SER A 365 20.53 -17.82 -3.54
CA SER A 365 21.28 -16.74 -2.88
C SER A 365 20.79 -16.45 -1.44
N LEU A 366 19.56 -16.86 -1.10
CA LEU A 366 19.01 -16.78 0.27
C LEU A 366 19.39 -17.98 1.15
N SER A 367 20.31 -18.85 0.69
CA SER A 367 20.74 -20.06 1.40
C SER A 367 19.63 -21.07 1.69
N TYR A 368 18.63 -21.16 0.81
CA TYR A 368 17.60 -22.20 0.91
C TYR A 368 18.21 -23.58 0.62
N ASN A 369 17.83 -24.58 1.42
CA ASN A 369 18.30 -25.95 1.23
C ASN A 369 17.54 -26.65 0.08
N SER A 370 18.00 -27.83 -0.33
CA SER A 370 17.43 -28.55 -1.48
C SER A 370 15.94 -28.88 -1.32
N SER A 371 15.46 -29.21 -0.11
CA SER A 371 14.03 -29.50 0.09
C SER A 371 13.16 -28.24 0.05
N GLN A 372 13.70 -27.10 0.47
CA GLN A 372 13.03 -25.80 0.33
C GLN A 372 13.00 -25.33 -1.13
N ILE A 373 14.08 -25.49 -1.87
CA ILE A 373 14.14 -25.16 -3.31
C ILE A 373 13.18 -26.05 -4.12
N ALA A 374 13.05 -27.34 -3.76
CA ALA A 374 12.16 -28.28 -4.44
C ALA A 374 10.69 -27.84 -4.45
N LEU A 375 10.25 -27.04 -3.47
CA LEU A 375 8.91 -26.45 -3.43
C LEU A 375 8.66 -25.47 -4.58
N PHE A 376 9.71 -24.87 -5.14
CA PHE A 376 9.64 -23.91 -6.23
C PHE A 376 10.06 -24.52 -7.57
N SER A 377 10.93 -25.52 -7.58
CA SER A 377 11.38 -26.18 -8.80
C SER A 377 10.53 -27.39 -9.21
N SER A 378 9.28 -27.49 -8.74
CA SER A 378 8.40 -28.60 -9.11
C SER A 378 8.18 -28.62 -10.63
N GLY A 379 8.53 -29.74 -11.27
CA GLY A 379 8.43 -29.90 -12.74
C GLY A 379 9.69 -29.54 -13.54
N VAL A 380 10.75 -29.04 -12.89
CA VAL A 380 12.04 -28.75 -13.54
C VAL A 380 13.20 -29.35 -12.74
N ASN A 381 14.16 -29.98 -13.42
CA ASN A 381 15.36 -30.50 -12.77
C ASN A 381 16.34 -29.35 -12.51
N PHE A 382 16.22 -28.71 -11.34
CA PHE A 382 17.05 -27.59 -10.94
C PHE A 382 17.89 -27.92 -9.70
N THR A 383 19.14 -27.47 -9.68
CA THR A 383 20.03 -27.58 -8.53
C THR A 383 20.82 -26.29 -8.39
N CYS A 384 20.87 -25.75 -7.16
CA CYS A 384 21.66 -24.56 -6.89
C CYS A 384 23.14 -24.78 -7.26
N PRO A 385 23.76 -23.85 -8.01
CA PRO A 385 25.16 -23.98 -8.42
C PRO A 385 26.08 -23.93 -7.19
N LYS A 386 26.98 -24.91 -7.05
CA LYS A 386 27.90 -25.00 -5.90
C LYS A 386 29.03 -23.95 -5.92
N ASN A 387 29.43 -23.51 -7.10
CA ASN A 387 30.61 -22.65 -7.30
C ASN A 387 30.27 -21.25 -7.81
N ALA A 388 28.98 -20.88 -7.90
CA ALA A 388 28.58 -19.56 -8.33
C ALA A 388 28.45 -18.62 -7.12
N VAL A 389 29.04 -17.43 -7.23
CA VAL A 389 28.80 -16.34 -6.26
C VAL A 389 27.47 -15.70 -6.63
N LEU A 390 26.40 -16.08 -5.93
CA LEU A 390 25.08 -15.52 -6.10
C LEU A 390 24.84 -14.41 -5.07
N GLN A 391 24.34 -13.27 -5.51
CA GLN A 391 23.95 -12.17 -4.63
C GLN A 391 22.45 -11.91 -4.78
N PRO A 392 21.68 -11.81 -3.69
CA PRO A 392 20.24 -11.56 -3.80
C PRO A 392 19.91 -10.29 -4.58
N GLY A 393 20.73 -9.24 -4.43
CA GLY A 393 20.58 -7.97 -5.12
C GLY A 393 20.86 -8.02 -6.63
N ASP A 394 21.42 -9.10 -7.18
CA ASP A 394 21.61 -9.31 -8.63
C ASP A 394 20.36 -9.80 -9.35
N LEU A 395 19.29 -10.16 -8.63
CA LEU A 395 17.98 -10.36 -9.24
C LEU A 395 17.65 -9.14 -10.10
N ASN A 396 17.26 -9.36 -11.37
CA ASN A 396 17.05 -8.29 -12.36
C ASN A 396 15.77 -7.48 -12.09
N TYR A 397 15.60 -7.01 -10.87
CA TYR A 397 14.40 -6.38 -10.35
C TYR A 397 14.38 -4.87 -10.68
N PRO A 398 13.20 -4.27 -10.95
CA PRO A 398 13.06 -2.83 -11.29
C PRO A 398 13.31 -1.86 -10.13
N SER A 399 13.98 -2.29 -9.06
CA SER A 399 14.36 -1.47 -7.90
C SER A 399 15.66 -1.96 -7.28
N PHE A 400 16.26 -1.14 -6.42
CA PHE A 400 17.51 -1.45 -5.72
C PHE A 400 17.31 -1.36 -4.21
N SER A 401 17.32 -2.48 -3.50
CA SER A 401 17.46 -2.50 -2.04
C SER A 401 18.91 -2.82 -1.69
N VAL A 402 19.58 -1.95 -0.97
CA VAL A 402 21.00 -2.08 -0.61
C VAL A 402 21.10 -2.18 0.90
N LEU A 403 21.75 -3.24 1.37
CA LEU A 403 21.95 -3.48 2.81
C LEU A 403 23.40 -3.21 3.17
N PHE A 404 23.60 -2.31 4.12
CA PHE A 404 24.89 -2.05 4.74
C PHE A 404 24.85 -2.45 6.20
N SER A 405 26.01 -2.80 6.77
CA SER A 405 26.13 -2.94 8.22
C SER A 405 25.97 -1.59 8.91
N LYS A 406 25.48 -1.57 10.14
CA LYS A 406 25.17 -0.34 10.91
C LYS A 406 26.26 0.74 10.91
N TYR A 407 27.53 0.34 10.88
CA TYR A 407 28.69 1.24 10.89
C TYR A 407 29.50 1.21 9.60
N ALA A 408 28.90 0.73 8.51
CA ALA A 408 29.54 0.67 7.21
C ALA A 408 30.06 2.05 6.78
N ARG A 409 31.35 2.09 6.47
CA ARG A 409 32.03 3.24 5.86
C ARG A 409 32.99 2.72 4.82
N ASN A 410 32.99 3.34 3.64
CA ASN A 410 33.75 2.91 2.47
C ASN A 410 33.45 1.46 2.04
N MET A 411 32.30 0.92 2.46
CA MET A 411 31.81 -0.36 1.97
C MET A 411 31.08 -0.13 0.65
N SER A 412 31.38 -0.98 -0.34
CA SER A 412 30.77 -0.94 -1.66
C SER A 412 29.97 -2.19 -1.92
N VAL A 413 28.79 -2.03 -2.52
CA VAL A 413 27.97 -3.13 -3.06
C VAL A 413 27.69 -2.80 -4.51
N THR A 414 27.84 -3.77 -5.41
CA THR A 414 27.58 -3.57 -6.84
C THR A 414 26.57 -4.58 -7.33
N TYR A 415 25.52 -4.09 -8.00
CA TYR A 415 24.48 -4.92 -8.59
C TYR A 415 24.50 -4.83 -10.11
N LYS A 416 24.25 -5.95 -10.78
CA LYS A 416 24.06 -5.99 -12.24
C LYS A 416 22.57 -5.91 -12.58
N ARG A 417 22.23 -5.15 -13.61
CA ARG A 417 20.90 -5.15 -14.24
C ARG A 417 21.01 -5.34 -15.73
N THR A 418 19.95 -5.88 -16.32
CA THR A 418 19.79 -6.04 -17.76
C THR A 418 18.42 -5.52 -18.16
N VAL A 419 18.40 -4.60 -19.11
CA VAL A 419 17.17 -4.01 -19.63
C VAL A 419 16.96 -4.44 -21.07
N LYS A 420 15.72 -4.78 -21.43
CA LYS A 420 15.28 -5.08 -22.79
C LYS A 420 14.57 -3.86 -23.36
N ASN A 421 14.94 -3.43 -24.57
CA ASN A 421 14.21 -2.37 -25.26
C ASN A 421 12.88 -2.90 -25.81
N VAL A 422 11.79 -2.24 -25.43
CA VAL A 422 10.42 -2.49 -25.89
C VAL A 422 9.76 -1.23 -26.46
N GLY A 423 10.53 -0.15 -26.63
CA GLY A 423 10.08 1.10 -27.20
C GLY A 423 10.67 1.37 -28.58
N LYS A 424 10.71 2.66 -28.96
CA LYS A 424 11.22 3.10 -30.26
C LYS A 424 12.69 2.74 -30.49
N ILE A 425 13.06 2.55 -31.76
CA ILE A 425 14.43 2.35 -32.23
C ILE A 425 14.77 3.31 -33.39
N PRO A 426 16.04 3.72 -33.54
CA PRO A 426 17.11 3.59 -32.54
C PRO A 426 16.84 4.50 -31.33
N SER A 427 17.34 4.11 -30.16
CA SER A 427 17.16 4.90 -28.94
C SER A 427 18.41 4.85 -28.06
N THR A 428 18.85 6.01 -27.58
CA THR A 428 19.91 6.12 -26.59
C THR A 428 19.32 6.66 -25.29
N TYR A 429 19.54 5.93 -24.20
CA TYR A 429 19.13 6.31 -22.86
C TYR A 429 20.34 6.82 -22.08
N ALA A 430 20.19 7.97 -21.42
CA ALA A 430 21.18 8.50 -20.49
C ALA A 430 20.69 8.29 -19.05
N VAL A 431 21.59 7.91 -18.14
CA VAL A 431 21.23 7.70 -16.74
C VAL A 431 21.23 9.00 -15.94
N GLN A 432 20.20 9.19 -15.12
CA GLN A 432 20.10 10.21 -14.09
C GLN A 432 19.97 9.53 -12.73
N VAL A 433 20.68 10.03 -11.72
CA VAL A 433 20.67 9.45 -10.38
C VAL A 433 20.41 10.54 -9.36
N LYS A 434 19.41 10.30 -8.50
CA LYS A 434 19.22 11.02 -7.24
C LYS A 434 19.76 10.14 -6.13
N GLU A 435 20.93 10.48 -5.61
CA GLU A 435 21.62 9.67 -4.61
C GLU A 435 20.85 9.65 -3.27
N PRO A 436 20.77 8.50 -2.59
CA PRO A 436 20.36 8.44 -1.21
C PRO A 436 21.32 9.23 -0.32
N THR A 437 20.81 9.96 0.67
CA THR A 437 21.63 10.61 1.70
C THR A 437 22.62 9.62 2.32
N GLY A 438 23.90 9.99 2.37
CA GLY A 438 24.98 9.18 2.96
C GLY A 438 25.56 8.08 2.05
N VAL A 439 25.14 8.02 0.77
CA VAL A 439 25.54 6.97 -0.17
C VAL A 439 25.89 7.60 -1.52
N SER A 440 27.05 7.24 -2.07
CA SER A 440 27.36 7.58 -3.47
C SER A 440 26.94 6.44 -4.39
N VAL A 441 26.41 6.78 -5.57
CA VAL A 441 25.88 5.84 -6.56
C VAL A 441 26.54 6.08 -7.92
N THR A 442 27.23 5.06 -8.43
CA THR A 442 27.89 5.10 -9.74
C THR A 442 27.26 4.07 -10.68
N VAL A 443 27.05 4.45 -11.95
CA VAL A 443 26.43 3.59 -12.96
C VAL A 443 27.36 3.46 -14.17
N GLU A 444 27.60 2.23 -14.61
CA GLU A 444 28.47 1.93 -15.75
C GLU A 444 27.83 0.89 -16.70
N PRO A 445 27.68 1.21 -18.00
CA PRO A 445 27.95 2.50 -18.66
C PRO A 445 26.92 3.58 -18.27
N ARG A 446 27.24 4.86 -18.49
CA ARG A 446 26.29 5.98 -18.24
C ARG A 446 25.26 6.20 -19.35
N SER A 447 25.39 5.48 -20.46
CA SER A 447 24.44 5.50 -21.57
C SER A 447 24.25 4.10 -22.16
N LEU A 448 23.03 3.80 -22.62
CA LEU A 448 22.67 2.55 -23.29
C LEU A 448 22.08 2.89 -24.65
N THR A 449 22.68 2.38 -25.73
CA THR A 449 22.22 2.63 -27.10
C THR A 449 21.69 1.34 -27.72
N PHE A 450 20.39 1.32 -27.99
CA PHE A 450 19.70 0.20 -28.62
C PHE A 450 19.47 0.47 -30.10
N LYS A 451 19.83 -0.51 -30.93
CA LYS A 451 19.69 -0.49 -32.38
C LYS A 451 18.57 -1.39 -32.88
N LYS A 452 18.15 -2.37 -32.07
CA LYS A 452 17.10 -3.34 -32.45
C LYS A 452 16.03 -3.46 -31.36
N MET A 453 14.81 -3.73 -31.79
CA MET A 453 13.70 -4.05 -30.89
C MET A 453 14.03 -5.35 -30.15
N GLY A 454 13.79 -5.40 -28.84
CA GLY A 454 14.10 -6.56 -28.01
C GLY A 454 15.58 -6.77 -27.68
N GLU A 455 16.47 -5.89 -28.13
CA GLU A 455 17.89 -5.91 -27.73
C GLU A 455 18.01 -5.75 -26.22
N LYS A 456 18.88 -6.56 -25.61
CA LYS A 456 19.15 -6.57 -24.17
C LYS A 456 20.53 -5.99 -23.93
N LEU A 457 20.63 -5.00 -23.05
CA LEU A 457 21.91 -4.43 -22.60
C LEU A 457 21.99 -4.48 -21.08
N SER A 458 23.19 -4.75 -20.56
CA SER A 458 23.45 -4.77 -19.13
C SER A 458 24.23 -3.55 -18.68
N TYR A 459 24.05 -3.20 -17.41
CA TYR A 459 24.83 -2.18 -16.71
C TYR A 459 25.04 -2.60 -15.25
N LYS A 460 26.01 -1.96 -14.60
CA LYS A 460 26.33 -2.14 -13.19
C LYS A 460 26.00 -0.86 -12.43
N VAL A 461 25.54 -1.02 -11.19
CA VAL A 461 25.31 0.06 -10.24
C VAL A 461 26.08 -0.23 -8.98
N SER A 462 27.01 0.65 -8.62
CA SER A 462 27.83 0.55 -7.41
C SER A 462 27.36 1.57 -6.38
N PHE A 463 27.10 1.11 -5.16
CA PHE A 463 26.66 1.88 -4.02
C PHE A 463 27.78 1.90 -2.99
N VAL A 464 28.24 3.09 -2.60
CA VAL A 464 29.32 3.26 -1.62
C VAL A 464 28.80 3.99 -0.39
N ALA A 465 28.86 3.34 0.77
CA ALA A 465 28.51 3.96 2.05
C ALA A 465 29.57 5.01 2.44
N LEU A 466 29.22 6.29 2.42
CA LEU A 466 30.14 7.40 2.76
C LEU A 466 30.31 7.58 4.28
N GLY A 467 29.44 6.93 5.06
CA GLY A 467 29.32 7.03 6.51
C GLY A 467 27.83 7.14 6.85
N GLY A 468 27.29 6.12 7.54
CA GLY A 468 25.90 6.10 7.93
C GLY A 468 25.55 7.26 8.88
N PRO A 469 24.39 7.92 8.75
CA PRO A 469 23.88 8.78 9.81
C PRO A 469 23.73 7.93 11.07
N THR A 470 24.22 8.40 12.22
CA THR A 470 24.09 7.70 13.51
C THR A 470 22.63 7.44 13.93
N LEU A 471 21.65 8.06 13.23
CA LEU A 471 20.24 8.12 13.59
C LEU A 471 19.26 7.65 12.47
N ILE A 472 19.72 7.37 11.25
CA ILE A 472 18.83 7.02 10.12
C ILE A 472 19.00 5.56 9.74
N ASN A 473 17.96 4.75 9.92
CA ASN A 473 17.97 3.33 9.55
C ASN A 473 17.87 3.09 8.04
N SER A 474 17.27 4.02 7.28
CA SER A 474 17.12 3.91 5.83
C SER A 474 17.15 5.24 5.09
N SER A 475 17.72 5.23 3.89
CA SER A 475 17.85 6.39 2.99
C SER A 475 17.35 6.03 1.60
N PHE A 476 16.87 7.00 0.84
CA PHE A 476 16.18 6.75 -0.43
C PHE A 476 16.67 7.63 -1.57
N GLY A 477 16.69 7.05 -2.77
CA GLY A 477 17.10 7.71 -4.00
C GLY A 477 16.38 7.13 -5.21
N THR A 478 16.79 7.52 -6.40
CA THR A 478 16.25 6.99 -7.66
C THR A 478 17.34 6.90 -8.73
N LEU A 479 17.23 5.88 -9.58
CA LEU A 479 17.96 5.79 -10.85
C LEU A 479 16.94 5.87 -11.97
N THR A 480 17.16 6.72 -12.98
CA THR A 480 16.23 6.88 -14.11
C THR A 480 16.99 6.84 -15.43
N TRP A 481 16.61 5.96 -16.33
CA TRP A 481 17.03 6.01 -17.73
C TRP A 481 16.12 6.94 -18.51
N VAL A 482 16.69 7.92 -19.19
CA VAL A 482 15.93 8.96 -19.91
C VAL A 482 16.25 8.93 -21.40
N SER A 483 15.22 8.88 -22.25
CA SER A 483 15.33 9.02 -23.70
C SER A 483 14.06 9.65 -24.29
N GLY A 484 14.14 10.93 -24.68
CA GLY A 484 12.96 11.67 -25.16
C GLY A 484 11.82 11.67 -24.14
N LYS A 485 10.68 11.04 -24.49
CA LYS A 485 9.53 10.88 -23.59
C LYS A 485 9.73 9.79 -22.52
N TYR A 486 10.62 8.83 -22.75
CA TYR A 486 10.78 7.68 -21.87
C TYR A 486 11.54 8.07 -20.61
N ARG A 487 10.96 7.70 -19.46
CA ARG A 487 11.56 7.83 -18.13
C ARG A 487 11.38 6.49 -17.42
N VAL A 488 12.45 5.70 -17.36
CA VAL A 488 12.44 4.36 -16.76
C VAL A 488 13.06 4.46 -15.37
N GLY A 489 12.21 4.72 -14.37
CA GLY A 489 12.62 4.95 -12.99
C GLY A 489 12.76 3.67 -12.17
N SER A 490 13.75 3.62 -11.30
CA SER A 490 13.94 2.53 -10.33
C SER A 490 14.23 3.14 -8.96
N PRO A 491 13.39 2.90 -7.93
CA PRO A 491 13.66 3.42 -6.60
C PRO A 491 14.89 2.72 -6.00
N ILE A 492 15.64 3.47 -5.21
CA ILE A 492 16.77 2.99 -4.42
C ILE A 492 16.39 3.14 -2.95
N ALA A 493 16.49 2.06 -2.18
CA ALA A 493 16.40 2.09 -0.73
C ALA A 493 17.69 1.50 -0.15
N VAL A 494 18.34 2.25 0.72
CA VAL A 494 19.53 1.81 1.45
C VAL A 494 19.14 1.64 2.90
N THR A 495 19.47 0.50 3.51
CA THR A 495 19.20 0.22 4.91
C THR A 495 20.47 -0.18 5.64
N TRP A 496 20.69 0.43 6.81
CA TRP A 496 21.78 0.08 7.71
C TRP A 496 21.24 -0.85 8.80
N LEU A 497 21.73 -2.09 8.86
CA LEU A 497 21.30 -3.16 9.77
C LEU A 497 22.37 -3.53 10.79
#